data_AF-A0A7C2QTX3-F1
#
_entry.id   AF-A0A7C2QTX3-F1
#
_cell.length_a   1.000
_cell.length_b   1.000
_cell.length_c   1.000
_cell.angle_alpha   90.00
_cell.angle_beta   90.00
_cell.angle_gamma   90.00
#
_symmetry.space_group_name_H-M   'P 1'
#
loop_
_entity.id
_entity.type
_entity.pdbx_description
1 polymer ?
#
loop_
_entity_poly.entity_id
_entity_poly.type
_entity_poly.pdbx_seq_one_letter_code
_entity_poly.pdbx_strand_id
1 'polypeptide(L)'
;MPTMRTARFLTLGAALRYRGGTQMWAWALHRLTGLGVLAFLILHVVDTALVIYRPDLYDAMLATYRHPIFRVGEYLIFLSVLYHAANGLRIVVQDFWTPLMRHRKALLAASTAVVVAAALPIAWVMLGPVLGLREEPGAARHRERCLREPTAPACVAPTAKARTASPETGR
;
A
#
# COMPACT_ATOMS: atom_id res chain seq x y z
N MET A 1 58.63 -3.00 21.00
CA MET A 1 57.44 -2.14 21.18
C MET A 1 56.76 -1.95 19.82
N PRO A 2 55.65 -2.63 19.48
CA PRO A 2 55.00 -2.39 18.20
C PRO A 2 54.13 -1.13 18.29
N THR A 3 54.34 -0.25 17.32
CA THR A 3 53.64 1.01 17.09
C THR A 3 52.16 0.77 16.78
N MET A 4 51.27 1.41 17.54
CA MET A 4 49.83 1.41 17.29
C MET A 4 49.55 2.01 15.90
N ARG A 5 49.12 1.17 14.96
CA ARG A 5 48.69 1.58 13.62
C ARG A 5 47.37 2.33 13.73
N THR A 6 47.39 3.51 13.14
CA THR A 6 46.30 4.46 12.89
C THR A 6 44.95 3.79 12.64
N ALA A 7 44.01 3.98 13.56
CA ALA A 7 42.60 3.68 13.34
C ALA A 7 42.09 4.60 12.22
N ARG A 8 41.95 4.06 11.01
CA ARG A 8 41.34 4.77 9.89
C ARG A 8 39.86 4.94 10.18
N PHE A 9 39.46 6.17 10.52
CA PHE A 9 38.08 6.63 10.47
C PHE A 9 37.48 6.22 9.11
N LEU A 10 36.51 5.30 9.12
CA LEU A 10 35.66 5.05 7.96
C LEU A 10 34.94 6.36 7.64
N THR A 11 35.39 7.06 6.61
CA THR A 11 34.82 8.35 6.25
C THR A 11 33.39 8.13 5.75
N LEU A 12 32.45 8.91 6.28
CA LEU A 12 31.06 8.97 5.82
C LEU A 12 30.97 9.13 4.29
N GLY A 13 31.95 9.81 3.69
CA GLY A 13 32.10 9.95 2.24
C GLY A 13 32.41 8.65 1.49
N ALA A 14 33.08 7.67 2.10
CA ALA A 14 33.26 6.35 1.50
C ALA A 14 31.97 5.52 1.55
N ALA A 15 31.17 5.65 2.62
CA ALA A 15 29.84 5.04 2.72
C ALA A 15 28.85 5.64 1.71
N LEU A 16 28.88 6.97 1.52
CA LEU A 16 28.04 7.68 0.54
C LEU A 16 28.46 7.41 -0.93
N ARG A 17 29.73 7.07 -1.19
CA ARG A 17 30.22 6.67 -2.53
C ARG A 17 29.90 5.21 -2.89
N TYR A 18 29.42 4.39 -1.95
CA TYR A 18 29.10 3.00 -2.23
C TYR A 18 27.81 2.89 -3.05
N ARG A 19 27.92 2.43 -4.31
CA ARG A 19 26.79 2.40 -5.26
C ARG A 19 25.77 1.28 -5.03
N GLY A 20 25.92 0.46 -3.98
CA GLY A 20 24.94 -0.56 -3.61
C GLY A 20 24.82 -1.70 -4.62
N GLY A 21 25.21 -2.92 -4.27
CA GLY A 21 24.81 -4.09 -5.07
C GLY A 21 23.29 -4.30 -5.02
N THR A 22 22.70 -4.99 -6.00
CA THR A 22 21.24 -5.32 -6.02
C THR A 22 20.74 -5.94 -4.72
N GLN A 23 21.61 -6.66 -4.02
CA GLN A 23 21.32 -7.36 -2.77
C GLN A 23 21.36 -6.40 -1.58
N MET A 24 22.17 -5.35 -1.65
CA MET A 24 22.19 -4.27 -0.66
C MET A 24 20.89 -3.46 -0.73
N TRP A 25 20.41 -3.19 -1.94
CA TRP A 25 19.10 -2.57 -2.14
C TRP A 25 17.96 -3.44 -1.62
N ALA A 26 17.98 -4.74 -1.91
CA ALA A 26 16.97 -5.66 -1.37
C ALA A 26 16.96 -5.69 0.17
N TRP A 27 18.14 -5.66 0.79
CA TRP A 27 18.28 -5.55 2.24
C TRP A 27 17.70 -4.24 2.80
N ALA A 28 18.01 -3.11 2.17
CA ALA A 28 17.53 -1.80 2.61
C ALA A 28 15.99 -1.70 2.47
N LEU A 29 15.46 -2.14 1.34
CA LEU A 29 14.01 -2.18 1.10
C LEU A 29 13.30 -3.09 2.08
N HIS A 30 13.87 -4.23 2.46
CA HIS A 30 13.22 -5.15 3.41
C HIS A 30 13.04 -4.51 4.79
N ARG A 31 14.04 -3.73 5.23
CA ARG A 31 13.96 -2.97 6.48
C ARG A 31 12.97 -1.82 6.38
N LEU A 32 13.03 -1.04 5.30
CA LEU A 32 12.13 0.09 5.08
C LEU A 32 10.67 -0.36 5.02
N THR A 33 10.39 -1.41 4.25
CA THR A 33 9.04 -2.00 4.18
C THR A 33 8.62 -2.60 5.51
N GLY A 34 9.53 -3.22 6.28
CA GLY A 34 9.23 -3.70 7.64
C GLY A 34 8.81 -2.57 8.60
N LEU A 35 9.47 -1.40 8.53
CA LEU A 35 9.03 -0.22 9.28
C LEU A 35 7.66 0.27 8.83
N GLY A 36 7.38 0.23 7.53
CA GLY A 36 6.05 0.53 6.97
C GLY A 36 4.97 -0.44 7.47
N VAL A 37 5.25 -1.75 7.48
CA VAL A 37 4.34 -2.78 8.00
C VAL A 37 4.09 -2.58 9.50
N LEU A 38 5.14 -2.27 10.28
CA LEU A 38 4.98 -2.00 11.72
C LEU A 38 4.11 -0.77 11.98
N ALA A 39 4.37 0.34 11.27
CA ALA A 39 3.56 1.54 11.38
C ALA A 39 2.10 1.27 10.99
N PHE A 40 1.88 0.54 9.89
CA PHE A 40 0.56 0.08 9.48
C PHE A 40 -0.11 -0.76 10.57
N LEU A 41 0.56 -1.75 11.16
CA LEU A 41 -0.02 -2.59 12.21
C LEU A 41 -0.49 -1.77 13.41
N ILE A 42 0.32 -0.81 13.87
CA ILE A 42 -0.04 0.07 14.98
C ILE A 42 -1.29 0.89 14.62
N LEU A 43 -1.27 1.59 13.48
CA LEU A 43 -2.40 2.39 13.03
C LEU A 43 -3.66 1.56 12.80
N HIS A 44 -3.51 0.37 12.23
CA HIS A 44 -4.60 -0.54 11.91
C HIS A 44 -5.30 -1.08 13.16
N VAL A 45 -4.53 -1.44 14.20
CA VAL A 45 -5.11 -1.87 15.47
C VAL A 45 -5.88 -0.72 16.14
N VAL A 46 -5.33 0.49 16.11
CA VAL A 46 -6.03 1.67 16.67
C VAL A 46 -7.32 1.95 15.90
N ASP A 47 -7.26 2.00 14.58
CA ASP A 47 -8.40 2.33 13.72
C ASP A 47 -9.52 1.29 13.82
N THR A 48 -9.17 -0.01 13.80
CA THR A 48 -10.16 -1.08 14.00
C THR A 48 -10.74 -1.11 15.42
N ALA A 49 -9.99 -0.68 16.44
CA ALA A 49 -10.52 -0.55 17.79
C ALA A 49 -11.58 0.56 17.90
N LEU A 50 -11.49 1.63 17.09
CA LEU A 50 -12.48 2.71 17.10
C LEU A 50 -13.89 2.24 16.76
N VAL A 51 -14.03 1.16 15.99
CA VAL A 51 -15.34 0.53 15.69
C VAL A 51 -16.13 0.24 16.97
N ILE A 52 -15.44 -0.20 18.02
CA ILE A 52 -16.06 -0.59 19.30
C ILE A 52 -16.12 0.60 20.26
N TYR A 53 -15.01 1.36 20.38
CA TYR A 53 -14.88 2.36 21.43
C TYR A 53 -15.44 3.74 21.07
N ARG A 54 -15.35 4.15 19.80
CA ARG A 54 -15.68 5.50 19.31
C ARG A 54 -16.19 5.46 17.86
N PRO A 55 -17.42 4.98 17.64
CA PRO A 55 -17.98 4.81 16.30
C PRO A 55 -18.11 6.13 15.54
N ASP A 56 -18.31 7.25 16.25
CA ASP A 56 -18.33 8.59 15.67
C ASP A 56 -17.01 8.99 14.99
N LEU A 57 -15.87 8.64 15.61
CA LEU A 57 -14.54 8.87 15.04
C LEU A 57 -14.23 7.89 13.91
N TYR A 58 -14.70 6.64 14.02
CA TYR A 58 -14.56 5.65 12.97
C TYR A 58 -15.23 6.11 11.66
N ASP A 59 -16.46 6.60 11.72
CA ASP A 59 -17.19 7.09 10.54
C ASP A 59 -16.47 8.27 9.86
N ALA A 60 -15.88 9.17 10.66
CA ALA A 60 -15.09 10.29 10.16
C ALA A 60 -13.78 9.83 9.48
N MET A 61 -13.08 8.86 10.05
CA MET A 61 -11.88 8.27 9.44
C MET A 61 -12.22 7.51 8.16
N LEU A 62 -13.33 6.76 8.15
CA LEU A 62 -13.82 6.03 6.99
C LEU A 62 -14.20 6.97 5.83
N ALA A 63 -14.71 8.17 6.11
CA ALA A 63 -14.92 9.19 5.09
C ALA A 63 -13.59 9.67 4.48
N THR A 64 -12.53 9.74 5.29
CA THR A 64 -11.20 10.17 4.90
C THR A 64 -10.49 9.13 4.02
N TYR A 65 -10.58 7.84 4.35
CA TYR A 65 -9.98 6.74 3.57
C TYR A 65 -10.57 6.60 2.16
N ARG A 66 -11.78 7.10 1.92
CA ARG A 66 -12.38 7.12 0.58
C ARG A 66 -11.73 8.11 -0.38
N HIS A 67 -10.88 9.02 0.11
CA HIS A 67 -10.21 10.01 -0.72
C HIS A 67 -9.13 9.35 -1.62
N PRO A 68 -8.97 9.77 -2.89
CA PRO A 68 -8.04 9.15 -3.83
C PRO A 68 -6.58 9.12 -3.36
N ILE A 69 -6.15 10.11 -2.57
CA ILE A 69 -4.81 10.14 -1.97
C ILE A 69 -4.60 8.94 -1.03
N PHE A 70 -5.61 8.58 -0.23
CA PHE A 70 -5.52 7.44 0.67
C PHE A 70 -5.47 6.11 -0.09
N ARG A 71 -6.17 5.98 -1.22
CA ARG A 71 -6.05 4.81 -2.09
C ARG A 71 -4.62 4.57 -2.59
N VAL A 72 -3.87 5.63 -2.89
CA VAL A 72 -2.43 5.52 -3.23
C VAL A 72 -1.64 5.04 -2.03
N GLY A 73 -1.90 5.58 -0.84
CA GLY A 73 -1.29 5.14 0.42
C GLY A 73 -1.57 3.67 0.74
N GLU A 74 -2.82 3.23 0.60
CA GLU A 74 -3.24 1.82 0.76
C GLU A 74 -2.45 0.91 -0.17
N TYR A 75 -2.28 1.31 -1.43
CA TYR A 75 -1.49 0.54 -2.40
C TYR A 75 0.01 0.48 -2.02
N LEU A 76 0.60 1.57 -1.51
CA LEU A 76 1.99 1.58 -1.03
C LEU A 76 2.19 0.68 0.19
N ILE A 77 1.25 0.67 1.11
CA ILE A 77 1.26 -0.23 2.28
C ILE A 77 1.12 -1.68 1.82
N PHE A 78 0.18 -1.96 0.90
CA PHE A 78 0.03 -3.27 0.27
C PHE A 78 1.35 -3.74 -0.36
N LEU A 79 2.00 -2.89 -1.16
CA LEU A 79 3.30 -3.20 -1.76
C LEU A 79 4.38 -3.47 -0.72
N SER A 80 4.37 -2.72 0.39
CA SER A 80 5.30 -2.91 1.50
C SER A 80 5.13 -4.29 2.14
N VAL A 81 3.90 -4.69 2.46
CA VAL A 81 3.59 -6.03 3.02
C VAL A 81 4.01 -7.13 2.05
N LEU A 82 3.61 -7.01 0.77
CA LEU A 82 3.88 -8.01 -0.25
C LEU A 82 5.39 -8.22 -0.46
N TYR A 83 6.14 -7.12 -0.61
CA TYR A 83 7.59 -7.19 -0.75
C TYR A 83 8.25 -7.74 0.52
N HIS A 84 7.85 -7.28 1.70
CA HIS A 84 8.42 -7.71 2.97
C HIS A 84 8.25 -9.22 3.17
N ALA A 85 7.04 -9.74 2.94
CA ALA A 85 6.75 -11.17 3.02
C ALA A 85 7.52 -11.99 1.98
N ALA A 86 7.49 -11.59 0.70
CA ALA A 86 8.14 -12.32 -0.37
C ALA A 86 9.67 -12.37 -0.21
N ASN A 87 10.31 -11.23 0.12
CA ASN A 87 11.75 -11.18 0.35
C ASN A 87 12.14 -11.86 1.67
N GLY A 88 11.31 -11.76 2.72
CA GLY A 88 11.51 -12.49 3.97
C GLY A 88 11.50 -14.00 3.74
N LEU A 89 10.51 -14.51 3.00
CA LEU A 89 10.43 -15.92 2.65
C LEU A 89 11.64 -16.39 1.82
N ARG A 90 12.10 -15.57 0.86
CA ARG A 90 13.34 -15.84 0.11
C ARG A 90 14.53 -16.06 1.04
N ILE A 91 14.72 -15.18 2.03
CA ILE A 91 15.81 -15.27 3.00
C ILE A 91 15.67 -16.52 3.87
N VAL A 92 14.46 -16.81 4.36
CA VAL A 92 14.18 -18.02 5.16
C VAL A 92 14.54 -19.29 4.37
N VAL A 93 14.05 -19.43 3.14
CA VAL A 93 14.37 -20.59 2.27
C VAL A 93 15.88 -20.72 2.05
N GLN A 94 16.55 -19.58 1.89
CA GLN A 94 17.98 -19.49 1.70
C GLN A 94 18.78 -19.94 2.94
N ASP A 95 18.30 -19.62 4.14
CA ASP A 95 18.94 -20.01 5.40
C ASP A 95 18.79 -21.51 5.68
N PHE A 96 17.65 -22.12 5.31
CA PHE A 96 17.40 -23.55 5.48
C PHE A 96 18.08 -24.43 4.41
N TRP A 97 18.28 -23.92 3.18
CA TRP A 97 18.93 -24.67 2.10
C TRP A 97 20.22 -23.99 1.62
N THR A 98 21.34 -24.31 2.25
CA THR A 98 22.66 -23.75 1.93
C THR A 98 23.06 -23.80 0.43
N PRO A 99 22.74 -24.84 -0.36
CA PRO A 99 23.05 -24.85 -1.80
C PRO A 99 22.40 -23.70 -2.60
N LEU A 100 21.26 -23.17 -2.13
CA LEU A 100 20.55 -22.06 -2.78
C LEU A 100 21.31 -20.73 -2.67
N MET A 101 22.33 -20.63 -1.80
CA MET A 101 23.23 -19.46 -1.71
C MET A 101 23.92 -19.13 -3.03
N ARG A 102 24.21 -20.16 -3.85
CA ARG A 102 24.82 -19.99 -5.18
C ARG A 102 23.88 -19.26 -6.15
N HIS A 103 22.57 -19.37 -5.93
CA HIS A 103 21.51 -18.84 -6.80
C HIS A 103 20.89 -17.53 -6.27
N ARG A 104 21.59 -16.80 -5.38
CA ARG A 104 21.09 -15.58 -4.73
C ARG A 104 20.54 -14.50 -5.67
N LYS A 105 21.07 -14.38 -6.90
CA LYS A 105 20.58 -13.43 -7.89
C LYS A 105 19.29 -13.92 -8.56
N ALA A 106 19.24 -15.20 -8.92
CA ALA A 106 18.04 -15.82 -9.49
C ALA A 106 16.87 -15.83 -8.50
N LEU A 107 17.14 -16.15 -7.23
CA LEU A 107 16.13 -16.11 -6.16
C LEU A 107 15.63 -14.70 -5.88
N LEU A 108 16.50 -13.69 -5.94
CA LEU A 108 16.06 -12.29 -5.85
C LEU A 108 15.17 -11.91 -7.03
N ALA A 109 15.56 -12.26 -8.25
CA ALA A 109 14.76 -12.00 -9.45
C ALA A 109 13.41 -12.71 -9.39
N ALA A 110 13.36 -13.97 -8.96
CA ALA A 110 12.13 -14.73 -8.78
C ALA A 110 11.21 -14.08 -7.73
N SER A 111 11.76 -13.69 -6.57
CA SER A 111 11.00 -12.97 -5.54
C SER A 111 10.45 -11.65 -6.07
N THR A 112 11.24 -10.86 -6.78
CA THR A 112 10.77 -9.62 -7.43
C THR A 112 9.69 -9.89 -8.47
N ALA A 113 9.83 -10.94 -9.28
CA ALA A 113 8.85 -11.32 -10.29
C ALA A 113 7.50 -11.68 -9.64
N VAL A 114 7.51 -12.42 -8.53
CA VAL A 114 6.30 -12.74 -7.75
C VAL A 114 5.63 -11.46 -7.24
N VAL A 115 6.41 -10.54 -6.66
CA VAL A 115 5.89 -9.25 -6.18
C VAL A 115 5.26 -8.46 -7.33
N VAL A 116 5.94 -8.32 -8.45
CA VAL A 116 5.43 -7.58 -9.62
C VAL A 116 4.18 -8.25 -10.18
N ALA A 117 4.18 -9.57 -10.37
CA ALA A 117 3.05 -10.32 -10.91
C ALA A 117 1.80 -10.17 -10.03
N ALA A 118 1.94 -10.18 -8.70
CA ALA A 118 0.83 -9.96 -7.79
C ALA A 118 0.43 -8.47 -7.68
N ALA A 119 1.38 -7.55 -7.74
CA ALA A 119 1.13 -6.12 -7.59
C ALA A 119 0.42 -5.51 -8.81
N LEU A 120 0.78 -5.91 -10.04
CA LEU A 120 0.21 -5.35 -11.28
C LEU A 120 -1.32 -5.43 -11.39
N PRO A 121 -1.99 -6.60 -11.20
CA PRO A 121 -3.44 -6.65 -11.29
C PRO A 121 -4.12 -5.81 -10.21
N ILE A 122 -3.52 -5.73 -9.02
CA ILE A 122 -4.05 -4.94 -7.90
C ILE A 122 -3.87 -3.44 -8.17
N ALA A 123 -2.71 -3.04 -8.70
CA ALA A 123 -2.45 -1.67 -9.14
C ALA A 123 -3.46 -1.22 -10.18
N TRP A 124 -3.76 -2.08 -11.16
CA TRP A 124 -4.75 -1.79 -12.20
C TRP A 124 -6.14 -1.52 -11.60
N VAL A 125 -6.56 -2.31 -10.62
CA VAL A 125 -7.88 -2.15 -9.97
C VAL A 125 -7.92 -0.92 -9.06
N MET A 126 -6.90 -0.69 -8.23
CA MET A 126 -6.91 0.40 -7.24
C MET A 126 -6.52 1.76 -7.82
N LEU A 127 -5.51 1.79 -8.69
CA LEU A 127 -4.95 3.04 -9.24
C LEU A 127 -5.53 3.40 -10.61
N GLY A 128 -6.07 2.43 -11.36
CA GLY A 128 -6.68 2.69 -12.67
C GLY A 128 -7.71 3.84 -12.64
N PRO A 129 -8.68 3.83 -11.71
CA PRO A 129 -9.64 4.92 -11.57
C PRO A 129 -9.04 6.24 -11.09
N VAL A 130 -8.05 6.19 -10.19
CA VAL A 130 -7.37 7.39 -9.68
C VAL A 130 -6.57 8.09 -10.79
N LEU A 131 -6.01 7.31 -11.71
CA LEU A 131 -5.22 7.81 -12.84
C LEU A 131 -6.08 8.10 -14.09
N GLY A 132 -7.40 7.90 -14.05
CA GLY A 132 -8.29 8.07 -15.20
C GLY A 132 -8.09 7.01 -16.30
N LEU A 133 -7.40 5.91 -16.02
CA LEU A 133 -7.13 4.82 -16.96
C LEU A 133 -8.30 3.82 -17.04
N ARG A 134 -9.20 3.84 -16.05
CA ARG A 134 -10.33 2.92 -15.94
C ARG A 134 -11.51 3.58 -15.24
N GLU A 135 -12.71 3.41 -15.77
CA GLU A 135 -13.95 3.80 -15.09
C GLU A 135 -14.19 2.93 -13.85
N GLU A 136 -14.66 3.56 -12.76
CA GLU A 136 -15.12 2.84 -11.58
C GLU A 136 -16.24 1.85 -11.99
N PRO A 137 -16.15 0.56 -11.65
CA PRO A 137 -17.13 -0.42 -12.10
C PRO A 137 -18.52 -0.15 -11.53
N GLY A 138 -18.60 0.50 -10.35
CA GLY A 138 -19.86 0.99 -9.79
C GLY A 138 -20.49 2.12 -10.60
N ALA A 139 -19.67 3.06 -11.09
CA ALA A 139 -20.15 4.18 -11.92
C ALA A 139 -20.67 3.70 -13.28
N ALA A 140 -19.94 2.77 -13.92
CA ALA A 140 -20.38 2.15 -15.17
C ALA A 140 -21.71 1.39 -14.99
N ARG A 141 -21.82 0.56 -13.94
CA ARG A 141 -23.06 -0.18 -13.64
C ARG A 141 -24.24 0.74 -13.31
N HIS A 142 -24.00 1.80 -12.54
CA HIS A 142 -25.04 2.80 -12.23
C HIS A 142 -25.52 3.50 -13.50
N ARG A 143 -24.60 3.94 -14.36
CA ARG A 143 -24.92 4.55 -15.65
C ARG A 143 -25.75 3.61 -16.53
N GLU A 144 -25.35 2.35 -16.67
CA GLU A 144 -26.12 1.34 -17.42
C GLU A 144 -27.51 1.09 -16.83
N ARG A 145 -27.64 1.04 -15.49
CA ARG A 145 -28.92 0.91 -14.81
C ARG A 145 -29.85 2.07 -15.16
N CYS A 146 -29.35 3.30 -15.14
CA CYS A 146 -30.14 4.49 -15.46
C CYS A 146 -30.48 4.62 -16.94
N LEU A 147 -29.68 4.03 -17.83
CA LEU A 147 -30.02 3.93 -19.24
C LEU A 147 -31.12 2.90 -19.51
N ARG A 148 -31.13 1.79 -18.76
CA ARG A 148 -32.18 0.75 -18.88
C ARG A 148 -33.49 1.14 -18.21
N GLU A 149 -33.40 1.81 -17.07
CA GLU A 149 -34.54 2.10 -16.20
C GLU A 149 -34.50 3.58 -15.75
N PRO A 150 -34.79 4.53 -16.66
CA PRO A 150 -34.61 5.96 -16.40
C PRO A 150 -35.55 6.51 -15.32
N THR A 151 -36.66 5.83 -15.06
CA THR A 151 -37.63 6.19 -14.01
C THR A 151 -37.29 5.60 -12.64
N ALA A 152 -36.23 4.79 -12.52
CA ALA A 152 -35.80 4.25 -11.24
C ALA A 152 -35.45 5.40 -10.27
N PRO A 153 -35.87 5.34 -8.99
CA PRO A 153 -35.71 6.43 -8.04
C PRO A 153 -34.26 6.85 -7.81
N ALA A 154 -33.29 5.93 -8.00
CA ALA A 154 -31.86 6.22 -7.92
C ALA A 154 -31.30 7.03 -9.11
N CYS A 155 -32.02 7.04 -10.24
CA CYS A 155 -31.61 7.63 -11.51
C CYS A 155 -32.30 8.96 -11.82
N VAL A 156 -33.40 9.26 -11.11
CA VAL A 156 -34.09 10.53 -11.20
C VAL A 156 -33.30 11.55 -10.40
N ALA A 157 -32.77 12.58 -11.07
CA ALA A 157 -32.13 13.69 -10.38
C ALA A 157 -33.07 14.24 -9.30
N PRO A 158 -32.59 14.50 -8.07
CA PRO A 158 -33.45 15.01 -7.01
C PRO A 158 -34.12 16.28 -7.52
N THR A 159 -35.44 16.20 -7.68
CA THR A 159 -36.24 17.33 -8.17
C THR A 159 -35.97 18.52 -7.25
N ALA A 160 -35.97 19.74 -7.80
CA ALA A 160 -35.69 20.96 -7.04
C ALA A 160 -36.54 21.07 -5.74
N LYS A 161 -37.71 20.40 -5.71
CA LYS A 161 -38.63 20.31 -4.58
C LYS A 161 -38.11 19.51 -3.37
N ALA A 162 -37.15 18.59 -3.56
CA ALA A 162 -36.51 17.85 -2.47
C ALA A 162 -35.32 18.62 -1.85
N ARG A 163 -34.73 19.56 -2.58
CA ARG A 163 -33.59 20.38 -2.11
C ARG A 163 -33.99 21.40 -1.04
N THR A 164 -35.28 21.74 -0.97
CA THR A 164 -35.87 22.65 0.04
C THR A 164 -36.45 21.93 1.25
N ALA A 165 -36.42 20.59 1.28
CA ALA A 165 -36.81 19.80 2.45
C ALA A 165 -35.56 19.34 3.21
N SER A 166 -34.76 20.30 3.69
CA SER A 166 -33.85 20.02 4.80
C SER A 166 -34.71 19.80 6.05
N PRO A 167 -34.49 18.73 6.84
CA PRO A 167 -35.21 18.57 8.09
C PRO A 167 -34.85 19.73 9.00
N GLU A 168 -35.86 20.36 9.58
CA GLU A 168 -35.69 21.24 10.73
C GLU A 168 -34.88 20.48 11.78
N THR A 169 -33.68 20.99 12.05
CA THR A 169 -32.91 20.65 13.24
C THR A 169 -33.76 21.07 14.44
N GLY A 170 -34.39 20.09 15.09
CA GLY A 170 -35.00 20.26 16.39
C GLY A 170 -33.92 20.51 17.44
N ARG A 171 -33.86 21.77 17.90
CA ARG A 171 -33.07 22.37 18.99
C ARG A 171 -31.62 22.72 18.72
#